data_AF-A0A1Z9SRU9-F1
#
_entry.id   AF-A0A1Z9SRU9-F1
#
_cell.length_a   1.000
_cell.length_b   1.000
_cell.length_c   1.000
_cell.angle_alpha   90.00
_cell.angle_beta   90.00
_cell.angle_gamma   90.00
#
_symmetry.space_group_name_H-M   'P 1'
#
loop_
_entity.id
_entity.type
_entity.pdbx_description
1 polymer ?
#
loop_
_entity_poly.entity_id
_entity_poly.type
_entity_poly.pdbx_seq_one_letter_code
_entity_poly.pdbx_strand_id
1 'polypeptide(L)' 'MSFFEWNDGMSVGAHLIDSDHRALIAIINELHDMLEETDGAVDHVVLAKGFKELVTYTQYHFSREESMLCAVKYN' A
#
# COMPACT_ATOMS: atom_id res chain seq x y z
N MET A 1 -9.21 -12.81 9.07
CA MET A 1 -7.76 -12.90 8.74
C MET A 1 -7.54 -11.88 7.64
N SER A 2 -6.38 -11.27 7.54
CA SER A 2 -6.12 -10.31 6.44
C SER A 2 -6.09 -11.02 5.10
N PHE A 3 -6.69 -10.41 4.08
CA PHE A 3 -6.67 -10.89 2.70
C PHE A 3 -5.25 -11.02 2.14
N PHE A 4 -4.39 -10.05 2.44
CA PHE A 4 -3.01 -10.00 2.02
C PHE A 4 -2.08 -9.81 3.21
N GLU A 5 -1.23 -10.80 3.45
CA GLU A 5 -0.29 -10.79 4.57
C GLU A 5 1.12 -10.44 4.11
N TRP A 6 1.77 -9.56 4.89
CA TRP A 6 3.19 -9.34 4.77
C TRP A 6 3.95 -10.64 5.07
N ASN A 7 4.94 -10.95 4.25
CA ASN A 7 5.95 -11.96 4.58
C ASN A 7 7.35 -11.37 4.46
N ASP A 8 8.30 -11.95 5.21
CA ASP A 8 9.67 -11.43 5.27
C ASP A 8 10.41 -11.49 3.92
N GLY A 9 9.95 -12.30 2.96
CA GLY A 9 10.46 -12.31 1.59
C GLY A 9 10.11 -11.06 0.77
N MET A 10 9.21 -10.21 1.26
CA MET A 10 8.90 -8.90 0.66
C MET A 10 9.86 -7.80 1.11
N SER A 11 10.66 -8.04 2.16
CA SER A 11 11.62 -7.05 2.64
C SER A 11 12.69 -6.78 1.58
N VAL A 12 12.98 -5.49 1.37
CA VAL A 12 14.10 -5.05 0.52
C VAL A 12 15.33 -4.66 1.34
N GLY A 13 15.32 -4.94 2.65
CA GLY A 13 16.40 -4.61 3.58
C GLY A 13 16.49 -3.13 3.96
N ALA A 14 15.57 -2.29 3.48
CA ALA A 14 15.47 -0.88 3.84
C ALA A 14 14.24 -0.67 4.72
N HIS A 15 14.43 -0.51 6.03
CA HIS A 15 13.32 -0.45 7.00
C HIS A 15 12.25 0.61 6.65
N LEU A 16 12.66 1.75 6.13
CA LEU A 16 11.74 2.81 5.73
C LEU A 16 10.84 2.39 4.55
N ILE A 17 11.39 1.63 3.60
CA ILE A 17 10.67 1.12 2.42
C ILE A 17 9.78 -0.06 2.80
N ASP A 18 10.28 -0.98 3.63
CA ASP A 18 9.47 -2.08 4.16
C ASP A 18 8.27 -1.57 4.96
N SER A 19 8.42 -0.44 5.66
CA SER A 19 7.32 0.20 6.40
C SER A 19 6.26 0.75 5.45
N ASP A 20 6.66 1.33 4.31
CA ASP A 20 5.71 1.78 3.28
C ASP A 20 4.97 0.60 2.64
N HIS A 21 5.68 -0.49 2.33
CA HIS A 21 5.04 -1.68 1.76
C HIS A 21 4.00 -2.25 2.73
N ARG A 22 4.31 -2.32 4.03
CA ARG A 22 3.33 -2.76 5.05
C ARG A 22 2.12 -1.82 5.13
N ALA A 23 2.32 -0.51 4.99
CA ALA A 23 1.23 0.46 4.96
C ALA A 23 0.37 0.29 3.69
N LEU A 24 0.97 0.06 2.52
CA LEU A 24 0.23 -0.28 1.29
C LEU A 24 -0.61 -1.55 1.46
N ILE A 25 -0.04 -2.59 2.06
CA ILE A 25 -0.77 -3.83 2.36
C ILE A 25 -1.93 -3.57 3.32
N ALA A 26 -1.75 -2.72 4.33
CA ALA A 26 -2.84 -2.34 5.24
C ALA A 26 -4.00 -1.66 4.48
N ILE A 27 -3.70 -0.69 3.60
CA ILE A 27 -4.73 -0.02 2.77
C ILE A 27 -5.45 -1.02 1.86
N ILE A 28 -4.72 -1.98 1.28
CA ILE A 28 -5.31 -3.04 0.44
C ILE A 28 -6.25 -3.94 1.27
N ASN A 29 -5.86 -4.30 2.48
CA ASN A 29 -6.69 -5.10 3.37
C ASN A 29 -7.95 -4.34 3.80
N GLU A 30 -7.84 -3.05 4.14
CA GLU A 30 -9.01 -2.23 4.47
C GLU A 30 -10.01 -2.16 3.30
N LEU A 31 -9.52 -1.99 2.07
CA LEU A 31 -10.34 -2.03 0.88
C LEU A 31 -11.01 -3.40 0.68
N HIS A 32 -10.30 -4.49 0.95
CA HIS A 32 -10.84 -5.84 0.87
C HIS A 32 -11.92 -6.07 1.92
N ASP A 33 -11.66 -5.72 3.18
CA ASP A 33 -12.58 -5.89 4.30
C ASP A 33 -13.89 -5.14 4.04
N MET A 34 -13.82 -3.90 3.52
CA MET A 34 -15.01 -3.15 3.12
C MET A 34 -15.86 -3.91 2.09
N LEU A 35 -15.23 -4.52 1.09
CA LEU A 35 -15.91 -5.29 0.06
C LEU A 35 -16.49 -6.60 0.62
N GLU A 36 -15.76 -7.28 1.48
CA GLU A 36 -16.19 -8.55 2.11
C GLU A 36 -17.36 -8.33 3.08
N GLU A 37 -17.28 -7.33 3.96
CA GLU A 37 -18.32 -7.02 4.96
C GLU A 37 -19.67 -6.64 4.35
N THR A 38 -19.65 -6.07 3.14
CA THR A 38 -20.86 -5.60 2.46
C THR A 38 -21.32 -6.53 1.34
N ASP A 39 -20.68 -7.68 1.14
CA ASP A 39 -20.91 -8.56 -0.02
C ASP A 39 -20.86 -7.78 -1.35
N GLY A 40 -19.90 -6.86 -1.45
CA GLY A 40 -19.68 -5.98 -2.61
C GLY A 40 -20.63 -4.78 -2.70
N ALA A 41 -21.55 -4.58 -1.75
CA ALA A 41 -22.51 -3.47 -1.75
C ALA A 41 -21.96 -2.15 -1.16
N VAL A 42 -20.63 -1.96 -1.13
CA VAL A 42 -19.98 -0.72 -0.66
C VAL A 42 -20.44 0.48 -1.49
N ASP A 43 -20.75 1.58 -0.80
CA ASP A 43 -21.00 2.87 -1.45
C ASP A 43 -19.79 3.33 -2.30
N HIS A 44 -20.05 3.66 -3.57
CA HIS A 44 -19.01 4.02 -4.52
C HIS A 44 -18.14 5.22 -4.08
N VAL A 45 -18.67 6.16 -3.28
CA VAL A 45 -17.90 7.30 -2.78
C VAL A 45 -16.88 6.84 -1.73
N VAL A 46 -17.29 5.91 -0.86
CA VAL A 46 -16.39 5.33 0.14
C VAL A 46 -15.29 4.51 -0.54
N LEU A 47 -15.67 3.69 -1.52
CA LEU A 47 -14.72 2.90 -2.30
C LEU A 47 -13.73 3.80 -3.07
N ALA A 48 -14.22 4.87 -3.70
CA ALA A 48 -13.38 5.85 -4.41
C ALA A 48 -12.40 6.57 -3.45
N LYS A 49 -12.80 6.83 -2.21
CA LYS A 49 -11.91 7.40 -1.19
C LYS A 49 -10.77 6.44 -0.85
N GLY A 50 -11.07 5.17 -0.61
CA GLY A 50 -10.04 4.16 -0.31
C GLY A 50 -9.07 3.96 -1.48
N PHE A 51 -9.57 3.91 -2.72
CA PHE A 51 -8.69 3.85 -3.90
C PHE A 51 -7.84 5.12 -4.05
N LYS A 52 -8.40 6.29 -3.77
CA LYS A 52 -7.63 7.55 -3.80
C LYS A 52 -6.50 7.53 -2.78
N GLU A 53 -6.74 7.00 -1.58
CA GLU A 53 -5.73 6.81 -0.56
C GLU A 53 -4.62 5.87 -1.03
N LEU A 54 -4.99 4.70 -1.57
CA LEU A 54 -4.03 3.74 -2.13
C LEU A 54 -3.15 4.36 -3.22
N VAL A 55 -3.75 5.10 -4.16
CA VAL A 55 -3.01 5.78 -5.24
C VAL A 55 -2.07 6.85 -4.67
N THR A 56 -2.56 7.67 -3.75
CA THR A 56 -1.76 8.75 -3.14
C THR A 56 -0.57 8.18 -2.39
N TYR A 57 -0.77 7.11 -1.61
CA TYR A 57 0.29 6.49 -0.84
C TYR A 57 1.30 5.76 -1.73
N THR A 58 0.84 5.11 -2.82
CA THR A 58 1.71 4.49 -3.82
C THR A 58 2.62 5.51 -4.48
N GLN A 59 2.10 6.68 -4.87
CA GLN A 59 2.89 7.76 -5.46
C GLN A 59 3.95 8.29 -4.48
N TYR A 60 3.57 8.46 -3.21
CA TYR A 60 4.48 8.89 -2.16
C TYR A 60 5.61 7.87 -1.93
N HIS A 61 5.25 6.59 -1.85
CA HIS A 61 6.19 5.49 -1.71
C HIS A 61 7.20 5.44 -2.87
N PHE A 62 6.75 5.49 -4.12
CA PHE A 62 7.65 5.50 -5.27
C PHE A 62 8.56 6.74 -5.30
N SER A 63 8.01 7.93 -5.02
CA SER A 63 8.83 9.15 -4.95
C SER A 63 9.96 9.03 -3.92
N ARG A 64 9.70 8.35 -2.80
CA ARG A 64 10.71 8.08 -1.77
C ARG A 64 11.76 7.07 -2.25
N GLU A 65 11.34 5.94 -2.84
CA GLU A 65 12.27 4.96 -3.43
C GLU A 65 13.17 5.63 -4.48
N GLU A 66 12.58 6.35 -5.44
CA GLU A 66 13.31 7.09 -6.48
C GLU A 66 14.32 8.09 -5.89
N SER A 67 13.93 8.81 -4.84
CA SER A 67 14.82 9.76 -4.15
C SER A 67 15.99 9.05 -3.47
N MET A 68 15.74 7.90 -2.82
CA MET A 68 16.77 7.09 -2.18
C MET A 68 17.74 6.49 -3.21
N LEU A 69 17.22 5.95 -4.30
CA LEU A 69 18.02 5.39 -5.40
C LEU A 69 18.88 6.46 -6.06
N CYS A 70 18.32 7.65 -6.31
CA CYS A 70 19.06 8.79 -6.86
C CYS A 70 20.19 9.26 -5.93
N ALA A 71 19.94 9.34 -4.61
CA ALA A 71 20.92 9.77 -3.63
C ALA A 71 22.17 8.88 -3.59
N VAL A 72 22.03 7.58 -3.90
CA VAL A 72 23.13 6.62 -3.98
C VAL A 72 23.65 6.38 -5.41
N LYS A 73 23.15 7.14 -6.39
CA LYS A 73 23.50 7.02 -7.82
C LYS A 73 23.27 5.61 -8.39
N TYR A 74 22.21 4.97 -7.92
CA TYR A 74 21.75 3.72 -8.49
C TYR A 74 21.17 4.01 -9.89
N ASN A 75 21.81 3.47 -10.93
CA ASN A 75 21.39 3.59 -12.34
C ASN A 75 20.97 2.22 -12.87
#